data_AF-A0A3D3DUI6-F1
#
_entry.id   AF-A0A3D3DUI6-F1
#
_cell.length_a   1.000
_cell.length_b   1.000
_cell.length_c   1.000
_cell.angle_alpha   90.00
_cell.angle_beta   90.00
_cell.angle_gamma   90.00
#
_symmetry.space_group_name_H-M   'P 1'
#
loop_
_entity.id
_entity.type
_entity.pdbx_description
1 polymer ?
#
loop_
_entity_poly.entity_id
_entity_poly.type
_entity_poly.pdbx_seq_one_letter_code
_entity_poly.pdbx_strand_id
1 'polypeptide(L)'
;MPESPESSFRTLEAAPIVVTPSQGNLQFVTVKSNALAGRGDITIYSPSPSIVSEPLPVIILLHGVYGSHWSWAMQGQAHVTLQSMIDDGTIPPMILAMPSDGLWGDGSG
;
A
#
# COMPACT_ATOMS: atom_id res chain seq x y z
N MET A 1 -6.08 -20.18 -18.34
CA MET A 1 -5.85 -19.38 -17.12
C MET A 1 -5.04 -18.18 -17.58
N PRO A 2 -5.47 -16.93 -17.33
CA PRO A 2 -4.60 -15.80 -17.64
C PRO A 2 -3.39 -15.86 -16.70
N GLU A 3 -2.19 -15.78 -17.27
CA GLU A 3 -0.96 -15.72 -16.49
C GLU A 3 -0.99 -14.46 -15.61
N SER A 4 -0.70 -14.63 -14.32
CA SER A 4 -0.46 -13.50 -13.42
C SER A 4 0.70 -12.68 -14.02
N PRO A 5 0.58 -11.34 -14.14
CA PRO A 5 1.67 -10.52 -14.66
C PRO A 5 2.94 -10.76 -13.83
N GLU A 6 4.06 -11.01 -14.51
CA GLU A 6 5.34 -11.23 -13.84
C GLU A 6 5.69 -9.99 -12.99
N SER A 7 6.00 -10.23 -11.71
CA SER A 7 6.43 -9.18 -10.78
C SER A 7 7.70 -8.50 -11.30
N SER A 8 7.70 -7.17 -11.34
CA SER A 8 8.91 -6.38 -11.64
C SER A 8 9.98 -6.49 -10.53
N PHE A 9 9.61 -6.99 -9.36
CA PHE A 9 10.54 -7.25 -8.26
C PHE A 9 11.01 -8.70 -8.28
N ARG A 10 12.34 -8.89 -8.14
CA ARG A 10 13.00 -10.21 -8.05
C ARG A 10 12.41 -11.10 -6.95
N THR A 11 11.99 -10.50 -5.84
CA THR A 11 11.34 -11.20 -4.73
C THR A 11 10.24 -10.31 -4.21
N LEU A 12 9.07 -10.91 -3.97
CA LEU A 12 7.88 -10.27 -3.45
C LEU A 12 7.26 -11.21 -2.43
N GLU A 13 7.03 -10.70 -1.22
CA GLU A 13 6.29 -11.36 -0.14
C GLU A 13 5.11 -10.45 0.21
N ALA A 14 3.91 -11.01 0.37
CA ALA A 14 2.73 -10.24 0.76
C ALA A 14 1.95 -10.95 1.87
N ALA A 15 1.61 -10.20 2.92
CA ALA A 15 0.84 -10.68 4.06
C ALA A 15 -0.38 -9.78 4.28
N PRO A 16 -1.62 -10.31 4.23
CA PRO A 16 -2.81 -9.54 4.56
C PRO A 16 -2.86 -9.22 6.06
N ILE A 17 -3.23 -8.00 6.40
CA ILE A 17 -3.40 -7.51 7.78
C ILE A 17 -4.89 -7.43 8.12
N VAL A 18 -5.66 -6.84 7.22
CA VAL A 18 -7.12 -6.72 7.34
C VAL A 18 -7.72 -7.08 5.98
N VAL A 19 -8.62 -8.05 6.00
CA VAL A 19 -9.41 -8.45 4.83
C VAL A 19 -10.87 -8.34 5.20
N THR A 20 -11.51 -7.26 4.75
CA THR A 20 -12.95 -7.13 4.81
C THR A 20 -13.44 -7.06 3.38
N PRO A 21 -14.00 -8.14 2.81
CA PRO A 21 -14.35 -8.19 1.38
C PRO A 21 -15.20 -7.00 0.90
N SER A 22 -16.00 -6.40 1.78
CA SER A 22 -16.83 -5.22 1.47
C SER A 22 -16.11 -3.86 1.62
N GLN A 23 -14.97 -3.78 2.30
CA GLN A 23 -14.28 -2.51 2.63
C GLN A 23 -12.84 -2.44 2.12
N GLY A 24 -12.43 -3.42 1.31
CA GLY A 24 -11.08 -3.50 0.76
C GLY A 24 -10.12 -4.35 1.58
N ASN A 25 -8.84 -4.18 1.29
CA ASN A 25 -7.78 -5.09 1.69
C ASN A 25 -6.52 -4.30 2.01
N LEU A 26 -6.00 -4.50 3.22
CA LEU A 26 -4.76 -3.90 3.71
C LEU A 26 -3.70 -4.99 3.87
N GLN A 27 -2.53 -4.79 3.29
CA GLN A 27 -1.46 -5.78 3.24
C GLN A 27 -0.10 -5.16 3.53
N PHE A 28 0.78 -5.93 4.17
CA PHE A 28 2.21 -5.67 4.14
C PHE A 28 2.84 -6.38 2.96
N VAL A 29 3.69 -5.67 2.25
CA VAL A 29 4.43 -6.18 1.10
C VAL A 29 5.91 -5.91 1.34
N THR A 30 6.74 -6.93 1.19
CA THR A 30 8.19 -6.77 1.14
C THR A 30 8.70 -7.08 -0.25
N VAL A 31 9.55 -6.21 -0.78
CA VAL A 31 10.19 -6.39 -2.09
C VAL A 31 11.70 -6.29 -2.01
N LYS A 32 12.42 -7.04 -2.87
CA LYS A 32 13.85 -6.80 -3.10
C LYS A 32 14.02 -5.66 -4.12
N SER A 33 14.73 -4.60 -3.73
CA SER A 33 15.00 -3.44 -4.59
C SER A 33 16.50 -3.28 -4.85
N ASN A 34 16.87 -3.17 -6.12
CA ASN A 34 18.25 -2.86 -6.52
C ASN A 34 18.64 -1.44 -6.10
N ALA A 35 17.70 -0.48 -6.16
CA ALA A 35 17.95 0.90 -5.78
C ALA A 35 18.25 1.04 -4.27
N LEU A 36 17.68 0.17 -3.43
CA LEU A 36 17.95 0.14 -1.99
C LEU A 36 19.14 -0.76 -1.63
N ALA A 37 19.75 -1.45 -2.59
CA ALA A 37 20.68 -2.57 -2.36
C ALA A 37 20.14 -3.62 -1.34
N GLY A 38 18.81 -3.71 -1.18
CA GLY A 38 18.18 -4.16 0.06
C GLY A 38 16.75 -4.64 -0.13
N ARG A 39 16.07 -4.89 0.99
CA ARG A 39 14.62 -5.11 1.02
C ARG A 39 13.93 -3.79 1.38
N GLY A 40 12.77 -3.54 0.80
CA GLY A 40 11.91 -2.43 1.17
C GLY A 40 10.52 -2.95 1.52
N ASP A 41 9.94 -2.40 2.57
CA ASP A 41 8.60 -2.73 3.02
C ASP A 41 7.60 -1.64 2.61
N ILE A 42 6.40 -2.06 2.24
CA ILE A 42 5.31 -1.22 1.77
C ILE A 42 4.03 -1.70 2.43
N THR A 43 3.25 -0.80 2.99
CA THR A 43 1.85 -1.10 3.33
C THR A 43 0.97 -0.67 2.17
N ILE A 44 0.17 -1.59 1.64
CA ILE A 44 -0.72 -1.34 0.51
C ILE A 44 -2.16 -1.52 0.97
N TYR A 45 -2.99 -0.52 0.70
CA TYR A 45 -4.44 -0.65 0.74
C TYR A 45 -5.01 -0.63 -0.68
N SER A 46 -5.88 -1.59 -0.97
CA SER A 46 -6.66 -1.65 -2.20
C SER A 46 -8.16 -1.70 -1.87
N PRO A 47 -9.01 -0.93 -2.57
CA PRO A 47 -10.46 -0.99 -2.40
C PRO A 47 -11.02 -2.37 -2.81
N SER A 48 -12.27 -2.65 -2.44
CA SER A 48 -12.90 -3.94 -2.71
C SER A 48 -12.89 -4.27 -4.22
N PRO A 49 -12.54 -5.49 -4.64
CA PRO A 49 -12.55 -5.88 -6.05
C PRO A 49 -13.90 -5.69 -6.75
N SER A 50 -15.01 -5.67 -6.00
CA SER A 50 -16.35 -5.46 -6.55
C SER A 50 -16.58 -4.05 -7.11
N ILE A 51 -15.78 -3.07 -6.68
CA ILE A 51 -15.86 -1.67 -7.13
C ILE A 51 -14.70 -1.29 -8.05
N VAL A 52 -13.89 -2.26 -8.48
CA VAL A 52 -12.74 -2.05 -9.37
C VAL A 52 -13.05 -2.62 -10.75
N SER A 53 -13.34 -1.73 -11.70
CA SER A 53 -13.58 -2.11 -13.11
C SER A 53 -12.44 -1.71 -14.05
N GLU A 54 -11.53 -0.84 -13.60
CA GLU A 54 -10.44 -0.27 -14.40
C GLU A 54 -9.16 -0.16 -13.57
N PRO A 55 -7.98 0.01 -14.21
CA PRO A 55 -6.74 0.31 -13.50
C PRO A 55 -6.91 1.52 -12.58
N LEU A 56 -6.59 1.33 -11.30
CA LEU A 56 -6.79 2.37 -10.29
C LEU A 56 -5.59 3.32 -10.24
N PRO A 57 -5.82 4.62 -9.99
CA PRO A 57 -4.75 5.53 -9.63
C PRO A 57 -4.11 5.10 -8.29
N VAL A 58 -2.82 5.39 -8.15
CA VAL A 58 -2.03 5.06 -6.96
C VAL A 58 -1.63 6.35 -6.24
N ILE A 59 -1.92 6.42 -4.94
CA ILE A 59 -1.42 7.43 -4.02
C ILE A 59 -0.19 6.86 -3.32
N ILE A 60 0.94 7.55 -3.40
CA ILE A 60 2.12 7.26 -2.58
C ILE A 60 2.11 8.24 -1.39
N LEU A 61 1.89 7.73 -0.18
CA LEU A 61 1.80 8.55 1.03
C LEU A 61 3.00 8.29 1.94
N LEU A 62 3.89 9.28 2.02
CA LEU A 62 5.15 9.19 2.76
C LEU A 62 4.96 9.59 4.23
N HIS A 63 5.68 8.92 5.12
CA HIS A 63 5.73 9.26 6.55
C HIS A 63 6.82 10.32 6.83
N GLY A 64 6.81 10.89 8.04
CA GLY A 64 7.88 11.78 8.51
C GLY A 64 9.07 11.01 9.12
N VAL A 65 10.05 11.75 9.65
CA VAL A 65 11.20 11.21 10.40
C VAL A 65 10.70 10.33 11.54
N TYR A 66 11.41 9.24 11.83
CA TYR A 66 11.05 8.20 12.81
C TYR A 66 9.77 7.40 12.48
N GLY A 67 9.15 7.65 11.33
CA GLY A 67 8.03 6.87 10.83
C GLY A 67 8.47 5.59 10.11
N SER A 68 7.49 4.79 9.70
CA SER A 68 7.69 3.59 8.89
C SER A 68 6.50 3.36 7.96
N HIS A 69 6.61 2.39 7.05
CA HIS A 69 5.57 2.03 6.08
C HIS A 69 4.19 1.78 6.70
N TRP A 70 4.13 1.37 7.97
CA TRP A 70 2.89 1.07 8.69
C TRP A 70 2.28 2.28 9.43
N SER A 71 3.02 3.39 9.59
CA SER A 71 2.60 4.50 10.47
C SER A 71 1.26 5.11 10.06
N TRP A 72 1.08 5.40 8.78
CA TRP A 72 -0.18 5.97 8.26
C TRP A 72 -1.37 5.02 8.39
N ALA A 73 -1.15 3.72 8.24
CA ALA A 73 -2.22 2.74 8.35
C ALA A 73 -2.61 2.47 9.80
N MET A 74 -1.63 2.26 10.68
CA MET A 74 -1.88 1.78 12.05
C MET A 74 -2.10 2.90 13.06
N GLN A 75 -1.48 4.07 12.87
CA GLN A 75 -1.64 5.21 13.77
C GLN A 75 -2.65 6.22 13.18
N GLY A 76 -2.51 6.52 11.89
CA GLY A 76 -3.34 7.50 11.21
C GLY A 76 -4.66 6.97 10.65
N GLN A 77 -4.81 5.64 10.52
CA GLN A 77 -5.96 5.00 9.86
C GLN A 77 -6.28 5.57 8.46
N ALA A 78 -5.26 5.99 7.70
CA ALA A 78 -5.45 6.68 6.42
C ALA A 78 -6.30 5.90 5.40
N HIS A 79 -6.20 4.56 5.42
CA HIS A 79 -6.99 3.66 4.59
C HIS A 79 -8.50 3.73 4.91
N VAL A 80 -8.88 3.96 6.17
CA VAL A 80 -10.29 4.13 6.59
C VAL A 80 -10.85 5.43 6.05
N THR A 81 -10.09 6.53 6.16
CA THR A 81 -10.48 7.83 5.60
C THR A 81 -10.63 7.75 4.09
N LEU A 82 -9.68 7.09 3.40
CA LEU A 82 -9.76 6.85 1.96
C LEU A 82 -11.03 6.06 1.58
N GLN A 83 -11.30 4.93 2.25
CA GLN A 83 -12.51 4.14 1.98
C GLN A 83 -13.78 4.95 2.23
N SER A 84 -13.86 5.74 3.29
CA SER A 84 -15.02 6.61 3.56
C SER A 84 -15.24 7.62 2.42
N MET A 85 -14.18 8.27 1.94
CA MET A 85 -14.29 9.23 0.83
C MET A 85 -14.69 8.54 -0.49
N ILE A 86 -14.28 7.28 -0.70
CA ILE A 86 -14.71 6.45 -1.83
C ILE A 86 -16.20 6.09 -1.70
N ASP A 87 -16.63 5.63 -0.52
CA ASP A 87 -18.01 5.23 -0.25
C ASP A 87 -18.99 6.42 -0.40
N ASP A 88 -18.57 7.60 0.05
CA ASP A 88 -19.33 8.84 -0.07
C ASP A 88 -19.27 9.45 -1.49
N GLY A 89 -18.50 8.86 -2.41
CA GLY A 89 -18.33 9.35 -3.77
C GLY A 89 -17.57 10.68 -3.89
N THR A 90 -16.85 11.08 -2.84
CA THR A 90 -16.05 12.31 -2.82
C THR A 90 -14.83 12.20 -3.72
N ILE A 91 -14.23 11.01 -3.80
CA ILE A 91 -13.12 10.67 -4.70
C ILE A 91 -13.39 9.31 -5.37
N PRO A 92 -12.85 9.05 -6.57
CA PRO A 92 -12.94 7.74 -7.20
C PRO A 92 -12.15 6.69 -6.42
N PRO A 93 -12.38 5.38 -6.64
CA PRO A 93 -11.55 4.32 -6.06
C PRO A 93 -10.05 4.49 -6.39
N MET A 94 -9.17 4.38 -5.40
CA MET A 94 -7.72 4.54 -5.54
C MET A 94 -6.96 3.53 -4.67
N ILE A 95 -5.76 3.14 -5.08
CA ILE A 95 -4.82 2.36 -4.26
C ILE A 95 -4.00 3.32 -3.40
N LEU A 96 -3.77 2.97 -2.14
CA LEU A 96 -2.88 3.70 -1.25
C LEU A 96 -1.63 2.85 -0.94
N ALA A 97 -0.48 3.32 -1.40
CA ALA A 97 0.83 2.74 -1.11
C ALA A 97 1.56 3.62 -0.09
N MET A 98 2.00 3.01 1.00
CA MET A 98 2.73 3.67 2.09
C MET A 98 4.08 2.96 2.23
N PRO A 99 5.11 3.34 1.47
CA PRO A 99 6.42 2.70 1.54
C PRO A 99 7.21 3.14 2.77
N SER A 100 8.14 2.29 3.19
CA SER A 100 9.22 2.67 4.10
C SER A 100 10.19 3.57 3.34
N ASP A 101 10.92 4.40 4.07
CA ASP A 101 11.95 5.30 3.55
C ASP A 101 13.29 4.61 3.24
N GLY A 102 13.28 3.27 3.14
CA GLY A 102 14.47 2.45 2.98
C GLY A 102 15.13 2.06 4.31
N LEU A 103 14.53 2.43 5.45
CA LEU A 103 15.09 2.21 6.80
C LEU A 103 16.47 2.87 6.94
N TRP A 104 16.63 4.03 6.32
CA TRP A 104 17.88 4.76 6.30
C TRP A 104 18.08 5.53 7.61
N GLY A 105 18.79 4.93 8.56
CA GLY A 105 19.04 5.56 9.86
C GLY A 105 17.76 5.91 10.60
N ASP A 106 17.67 7.15 11.08
CA ASP A 106 16.50 7.70 11.79
C ASP A 106 15.44 8.31 10.85
N GLY A 107 15.78 8.45 9.56
CA GLY A 107 14.97 9.06 8.52
C GLY A 107 15.83 9.38 7.29
N SER A 108 15.24 9.28 6.10
CA SER A 108 15.91 9.59 4.82
C SER A 108 15.87 11.08 4.39
N GLY A 109 15.32 11.96 5.24
CA GLY A 109 15.17 13.41 4.99
C GLY A 109 16.34 14.26 5.45
#